data_AF-A0A7V0S6I2-F1
#
_entry.id   AF-A0A7V0S6I2-F1
#
_cell.length_a   1.000
_cell.length_b   1.000
_cell.length_c   1.000
_cell.angle_alpha   90.00
_cell.angle_beta   90.00
_cell.angle_gamma   90.00
#
_symmetry.space_group_name_H-M   'P 1'
#
loop_
_entity.id
_entity.type
_entity.pdbx_description
1 polymer ?
#
loop_
_entity_poly.entity_id
_entity_poly.type
_entity_poly.pdbx_seq_one_letter_code
_entity_poly.pdbx_strand_id
1 'polypeptide(L)'
;MKTEEKMMTAIAAFVTRFYKWIPFVALLLFILSIISAGNIETKTEIKDLMSEKDPMIASYIEVDSVFAGGASIMITIEGNDKIRMGQCAEDFVAALQANPEIMKEIKAINLKIDRQFIDDWGLMLSEAEDIAKTAETFAQLNLLPFINALNNSFEETYTGEEAEEELETNKQENEAVAMLSQLETFFTLLREYLENPEALPVEDQGKILAETFLYGEPYQFNHDNSML
;
A
#
# COMPACT_ATOMS: atom_id res chain seq x y z
N MET A 1 1.73 -0.20 65.53
CA MET A 1 2.92 -0.44 66.40
C MET A 1 2.97 -1.82 67.04
N LYS A 2 2.14 -2.19 68.04
CA LYS A 2 2.30 -3.51 68.73
C LYS A 2 2.05 -4.75 67.86
N THR A 3 1.29 -4.63 66.77
CA THR A 3 0.96 -5.75 65.85
C THR A 3 2.07 -6.00 64.82
N GLU A 4 2.67 -4.96 64.28
CA GLU A 4 3.79 -5.04 63.33
C GLU A 4 5.05 -5.59 64.01
N GLU A 5 5.37 -5.12 65.22
CA GLU A 5 6.51 -5.66 66.01
C GLU A 5 6.33 -7.15 66.32
N LYS A 6 5.11 -7.57 66.68
CA LYS A 6 4.82 -9.00 66.92
C LYS A 6 4.96 -9.82 65.64
N MET A 7 4.50 -9.30 64.51
CA MET A 7 4.60 -9.98 63.21
C MET A 7 6.06 -10.12 62.76
N MET A 8 6.85 -9.05 62.85
CA MET A 8 8.27 -9.06 62.51
C MET A 8 9.08 -9.95 63.45
N THR A 9 8.75 -9.96 64.75
CA THR A 9 9.41 -10.86 65.72
C THR A 9 9.05 -12.32 65.45
N ALA A 10 7.81 -12.61 65.03
CA ALA A 10 7.39 -13.96 64.63
C ALA A 10 8.10 -14.43 63.35
N ILE A 11 8.26 -13.56 62.35
CA ILE A 11 9.02 -13.83 61.14
C ILE A 11 10.50 -14.05 61.46
N ALA A 12 11.10 -13.21 62.31
CA ALA A 12 12.49 -13.39 62.75
C ALA A 12 12.71 -14.69 63.53
N ALA A 13 11.77 -15.06 64.41
CA ALA A 13 11.78 -16.34 65.12
C ALA A 13 11.63 -17.55 64.16
N PHE A 14 10.82 -17.41 63.11
CA PHE A 14 10.69 -18.42 62.06
C PHE A 14 11.98 -18.57 61.25
N VAL A 15 12.60 -17.45 60.89
CA VAL A 15 13.85 -17.42 60.11
C VAL A 15 15.02 -18.05 60.90
N THR A 16 15.13 -17.71 62.18
CA THR A 16 16.17 -18.25 63.07
C THR A 16 15.96 -19.73 63.39
N ARG A 17 14.71 -20.19 63.51
CA ARG A 17 14.39 -21.61 63.76
C ARG A 17 14.72 -22.52 62.57
N PHE A 18 14.52 -22.04 61.34
CA PHE A 18 14.71 -22.82 60.11
C PHE A 18 15.91 -22.36 59.27
N TYR A 19 16.92 -21.74 59.90
CA TYR A 19 18.07 -21.10 59.23
C TYR A 19 18.82 -21.97 58.21
N LYS A 20 18.81 -23.30 58.35
CA LYS A 20 19.44 -24.23 57.40
C LYS A 20 18.61 -24.48 56.13
N TRP A 21 17.28 -24.35 56.22
CA TRP A 21 16.36 -24.63 55.12
C TRP A 21 16.07 -23.40 54.26
N ILE A 22 16.14 -22.21 54.85
CA ILE A 22 15.89 -20.93 54.18
C ILE A 22 16.83 -20.66 52.99
N PRO A 23 18.16 -20.88 53.06
CA PRO A 23 19.01 -20.70 51.89
C PRO A 23 18.68 -21.67 50.76
N PHE A 24 18.22 -22.89 51.08
CA PHE A 24 17.77 -23.86 50.06
C PHE A 24 16.48 -23.41 49.39
N VAL A 25 15.51 -22.91 50.16
CA VAL A 25 14.25 -22.36 49.62
C VAL A 25 14.52 -21.09 48.79
N ALA A 26 15.43 -20.22 49.25
CA ALA A 26 15.84 -19.04 48.51
C ALA A 26 16.53 -19.40 47.19
N LEU A 27 17.41 -20.41 47.19
CA LEU A 27 18.05 -20.93 45.98
C LEU A 27 17.03 -21.54 45.02
N LEU A 28 16.05 -22.28 45.53
CA LEU A 28 14.95 -22.82 44.73
C LEU A 28 14.14 -21.69 44.07
N LEU A 29 13.74 -20.67 44.83
CA LEU A 29 13.03 -19.50 44.29
C LEU A 29 13.87 -18.73 43.27
N PHE A 30 15.18 -18.65 43.49
CA PHE A 30 16.11 -18.03 42.55
C PHE A 30 16.17 -18.79 41.22
N ILE A 31 16.29 -20.12 41.27
CA ILE A 31 16.26 -20.97 40.06
C ILE A 31 14.91 -20.84 39.33
N LEU A 32 13.79 -20.85 40.06
CA LEU A 32 12.47 -20.64 39.49
C LEU A 32 12.33 -19.26 38.84
N SER A 33 12.90 -18.22 39.45
CA SER A 33 12.92 -16.88 38.87
C SER A 33 13.74 -16.82 37.57
N ILE A 34 14.86 -17.56 37.48
CA ILE A 34 15.65 -17.65 36.24
C ILE A 34 14.85 -18.37 35.15
N ILE A 35 14.17 -19.47 35.49
CA ILE A 35 13.32 -20.20 34.55
C ILE A 35 12.18 -19.30 34.06
N SER A 36 11.54 -18.56 34.96
CA SER A 36 10.48 -17.61 34.62
C SER A 36 10.99 -16.44 33.78
N ALA A 37 12.22 -15.98 34.02
CA ALA A 37 12.83 -14.92 33.23
C ALA A 37 13.11 -15.36 31.78
N GLY A 38 13.36 -16.64 31.55
CA GLY A 38 13.52 -17.21 30.21
C GLY A 38 12.25 -17.17 29.35
N ASN A 39 11.08 -16.98 29.97
CA ASN A 39 9.78 -16.89 29.30
C ASN A 39 9.27 -15.44 29.17
N ILE A 40 10.13 -14.45 29.40
CA ILE A 40 9.75 -13.04 29.20
C ILE A 40 9.59 -12.79 27.71
N GLU A 41 8.35 -12.69 27.26
CA GLU A 41 7.99 -12.31 25.90
C GLU A 41 7.61 -10.82 25.88
N THR A 42 8.20 -10.04 24.98
CA THR A 42 7.84 -8.63 24.80
C THR A 42 6.83 -8.55 23.67
N LYS A 43 5.55 -8.37 24.02
CA LYS A 43 4.50 -8.11 23.03
C LYS A 43 4.37 -6.60 22.83
N THR A 44 4.55 -6.15 21.59
CA THR A 44 4.40 -4.75 21.19
C THR A 44 3.10 -4.53 20.42
N GLU A 45 2.03 -5.20 20.83
CA GLU A 45 0.73 -5.05 20.20
C GLU A 45 -0.02 -3.92 20.92
N ILE A 46 -0.40 -2.87 20.19
CA ILE A 46 -1.09 -1.70 20.76
C ILE A 46 -2.39 -2.11 21.47
N LYS A 47 -3.06 -3.18 21.00
CA LYS A 47 -4.26 -3.75 21.64
C LYS A 47 -4.02 -4.28 23.06
N ASP A 48 -2.82 -4.77 23.38
CA ASP A 48 -2.47 -5.32 24.70
C ASP A 48 -2.25 -4.20 25.75
N LEU A 49 -2.05 -2.96 25.29
CA LEU A 49 -1.90 -1.78 26.14
C LEU A 49 -3.24 -1.11 26.48
N MET A 50 -4.34 -1.58 25.88
CA MET A 50 -5.65 -0.97 26.00
C MET A 50 -6.65 -1.90 26.72
N SER A 51 -7.67 -1.32 27.34
CA SER A 51 -8.65 -2.09 28.13
C SER A 51 -9.66 -2.79 27.22
N GLU A 52 -9.68 -4.12 27.18
CA GLU A 52 -10.60 -4.96 26.38
C GLU A 52 -12.11 -4.60 26.46
N LYS A 53 -12.54 -3.84 27.47
CA LYS A 53 -13.92 -3.36 27.62
C LYS A 53 -14.26 -2.13 26.77
N ASP A 54 -13.30 -1.53 26.09
CA ASP A 54 -13.56 -0.40 25.20
C ASP A 54 -14.20 -0.88 23.89
N PRO A 55 -15.41 -0.40 23.52
CA PRO A 55 -16.05 -0.78 22.28
C PRO A 55 -15.21 -0.49 21.03
N MET A 56 -14.29 0.47 21.07
CA MET A 56 -13.37 0.76 19.95
C MET A 56 -12.39 -0.37 19.69
N ILE A 57 -11.91 -1.04 20.75
CA ILE A 57 -10.96 -2.15 20.63
C ILE A 57 -11.67 -3.41 20.14
N ALA A 58 -12.90 -3.64 20.61
CA ALA A 58 -13.72 -4.75 20.14
C ALA A 58 -13.91 -4.70 18.62
N SER A 59 -14.25 -3.52 18.08
CA SER A 59 -14.36 -3.30 16.63
C SER A 59 -13.02 -3.47 15.90
N TYR A 60 -11.92 -2.99 16.47
CA TYR A 60 -10.58 -3.17 15.89
C TYR A 60 -10.19 -4.66 15.78
N ILE A 61 -10.40 -5.43 16.86
CA ILE A 61 -10.15 -6.87 16.89
C ILE A 61 -11.06 -7.61 15.91
N GLU A 62 -12.34 -7.21 15.82
CA GLU A 62 -13.30 -7.80 14.87
C GLU A 62 -12.84 -7.58 13.42
N VAL A 63 -12.48 -6.35 13.06
CA VAL A 63 -11.94 -6.04 11.72
C VAL A 63 -10.66 -6.82 11.44
N ASP A 64 -9.70 -6.84 12.36
CA ASP A 64 -8.45 -7.59 12.17
C ASP A 64 -8.71 -9.09 11.96
N SER A 65 -9.63 -9.68 12.75
CA SER A 65 -9.99 -11.10 12.64
C SER A 65 -10.66 -11.47 11.32
N VAL A 66 -11.42 -10.56 10.72
CA VAL A 66 -12.15 -10.79 9.47
C VAL A 66 -11.26 -10.51 8.26
N PHE A 67 -10.48 -9.43 8.30
CA PHE A 67 -9.72 -8.97 7.14
C PHE A 67 -8.30 -9.54 7.07
N ALA A 68 -7.82 -10.22 8.13
CA ALA A 68 -6.41 -10.61 8.29
C ALA A 68 -5.47 -9.45 7.94
N GLY A 69 -5.91 -8.24 8.28
CA GLY A 69 -5.44 -6.98 7.70
C GLY A 69 -4.29 -6.33 8.46
N GLY A 70 -3.84 -6.93 9.56
CA GLY A 70 -2.89 -6.29 10.48
C GLY A 70 -1.49 -6.02 9.93
N ALA A 71 -1.08 -6.68 8.83
CA ALA A 71 0.28 -6.54 8.30
C ALA A 71 0.27 -6.29 6.78
N SER A 72 0.03 -5.05 6.38
CA SER A 72 0.41 -4.58 5.04
C SER A 72 1.86 -4.13 5.06
N ILE A 73 2.68 -4.67 4.17
CA ILE A 73 4.06 -4.21 3.97
C ILE A 73 4.07 -3.41 2.67
N MET A 74 4.30 -2.11 2.79
CA MET A 74 4.56 -1.23 1.64
C MET A 74 6.06 -1.23 1.37
N ILE A 75 6.43 -1.57 0.13
CA ILE A 75 7.81 -1.59 -0.33
C ILE A 75 7.91 -0.56 -1.43
N THR A 76 8.82 0.40 -1.27
CA THR A 76 9.11 1.41 -2.26
C THR A 76 10.45 1.14 -2.92
N ILE A 77 10.55 1.47 -4.21
CA ILE A 77 11.80 1.34 -4.98
C ILE A 77 12.22 2.73 -5.43
N GLU A 78 13.39 3.15 -4.99
CA GLU A 78 13.94 4.47 -5.32
C GLU A 78 14.94 4.37 -6.48
N GLY A 79 14.90 5.34 -7.39
CA GLY A 79 15.78 5.39 -8.54
C GLY A 79 15.52 6.58 -9.46
N ASN A 80 16.40 6.78 -10.43
CA ASN A 80 16.30 7.89 -11.39
C ASN A 80 15.78 7.43 -12.78
N ASP A 81 15.40 6.15 -12.92
CA ASP A 81 15.00 5.54 -14.19
C ASP A 81 13.75 4.68 -13.97
N LYS A 82 12.61 5.16 -14.50
CA LYS A 82 11.30 4.50 -14.40
C LYS A 82 11.32 3.05 -14.89
N ILE A 83 11.98 2.80 -16.02
CA ILE A 83 12.02 1.48 -16.64
C ILE A 83 12.76 0.51 -15.72
N ARG A 84 13.90 0.95 -15.18
CA ARG A 84 14.71 0.13 -14.29
C ARG A 84 14.06 -0.12 -12.94
N MET A 85 13.34 0.87 -12.40
CA MET A 85 12.55 0.71 -11.17
C MET A 85 11.45 -0.34 -11.36
N GLY A 86 10.69 -0.24 -12.47
CA GLY A 86 9.65 -1.24 -12.79
C GLY A 86 10.23 -2.65 -12.96
N GLN A 87 11.36 -2.81 -13.64
CA GLN A 87 12.05 -4.10 -13.76
C GLN A 87 12.50 -4.66 -12.41
N CYS A 88 13.07 -3.81 -11.54
CA CYS A 88 13.48 -4.21 -10.19
C CYS A 88 12.28 -4.71 -9.37
N ALA A 89 11.14 -4.03 -9.50
CA ALA A 89 9.90 -4.40 -8.81
C ALA A 89 9.37 -5.76 -9.28
N GLU A 90 9.33 -5.99 -10.59
CA GLU A 90 8.91 -7.25 -11.19
C GLU A 90 9.85 -8.40 -10.78
N ASP A 91 11.17 -8.19 -10.82
CA ASP A 91 12.18 -9.17 -10.41
C ASP A 91 12.02 -9.52 -8.92
N PHE A 92 11.75 -8.52 -8.07
CA PHE A 92 11.50 -8.72 -6.65
C PHE A 92 10.24 -9.55 -6.40
N VAL A 93 9.13 -9.23 -7.08
CA VAL A 93 7.88 -9.99 -6.97
C VAL A 93 8.06 -11.42 -7.50
N ALA A 94 8.77 -11.61 -8.61
CA ALA A 94 9.08 -12.93 -9.14
C ALA A 94 9.91 -13.77 -8.16
N ALA A 95 10.88 -13.15 -7.47
CA ALA A 95 11.68 -13.82 -6.45
C ALA A 95 10.85 -14.24 -5.22
N LEU A 96 9.86 -13.42 -4.80
CA LEU A 96 8.93 -13.78 -3.73
C LEU A 96 8.04 -14.95 -4.15
N GLN A 97 7.45 -14.89 -5.34
CA GLN A 97 6.58 -15.93 -5.89
C GLN A 97 7.30 -17.26 -6.08
N ALA A 98 8.60 -17.22 -6.38
CA ALA A 98 9.44 -18.41 -6.51
C ALA A 98 9.69 -19.15 -5.19
N ASN A 99 9.38 -18.55 -4.02
CA ASN A 99 9.55 -19.16 -2.70
C ASN A 99 8.20 -19.61 -2.10
N PRO A 100 7.85 -20.91 -2.16
CA PRO A 100 6.57 -21.40 -1.68
C PRO A 100 6.35 -21.23 -0.17
N GLU A 101 7.42 -21.18 0.63
CA GLU A 101 7.30 -21.00 2.08
C GLU A 101 6.90 -19.56 2.42
N ILE A 102 7.39 -18.57 1.67
CA ILE A 102 6.98 -17.17 1.85
C ILE A 102 5.55 -16.96 1.34
N MET A 103 5.21 -17.54 0.19
CA MET A 103 3.88 -17.39 -0.41
C MET A 103 2.74 -18.00 0.43
N LYS A 104 3.03 -18.88 1.39
CA LYS A 104 2.02 -19.36 2.37
C LYS A 104 1.56 -18.26 3.32
N GLU A 105 2.43 -17.30 3.60
CA GLU A 105 2.19 -16.20 4.54
C GLU A 105 1.70 -14.92 3.83
N ILE A 106 1.87 -14.84 2.51
CA ILE A 106 1.45 -13.70 1.69
C ILE A 106 0.08 -13.97 1.06
N LYS A 107 -0.90 -13.13 1.41
CA LYS A 107 -2.26 -13.21 0.85
C LYS A 107 -2.38 -12.63 -0.56
N ALA A 108 -1.72 -11.50 -0.81
CA ALA A 108 -1.75 -10.80 -2.10
C ALA A 108 -0.50 -9.92 -2.28
N ILE A 109 -0.10 -9.73 -3.53
CA ILE A 109 0.96 -8.79 -3.93
C ILE A 109 0.33 -7.84 -4.95
N ASN A 110 0.25 -6.55 -4.60
CA ASN A 110 -0.25 -5.51 -5.49
C ASN A 110 0.95 -4.71 -5.98
N LEU A 111 1.33 -4.91 -7.25
CA LEU A 111 2.50 -4.26 -7.85
C LEU A 111 2.11 -3.17 -8.85
N LYS A 112 1.17 -3.49 -9.74
CA LYS A 112 0.75 -2.63 -10.85
C LYS A 112 -0.75 -2.73 -11.04
N ILE A 113 -1.32 -1.78 -11.78
CA ILE A 113 -2.75 -1.80 -12.09
C ILE A 113 -3.15 -3.12 -12.76
N ASP A 114 -4.25 -3.69 -12.30
CA ASP A 114 -4.83 -4.89 -12.92
C ASP A 114 -5.58 -4.46 -14.18
N ARG A 115 -4.91 -4.57 -15.33
CA ARG A 115 -5.48 -4.20 -16.63
C ARG A 115 -6.75 -4.99 -16.94
N GLN A 116 -6.79 -6.28 -16.61
CA GLN A 116 -7.96 -7.12 -16.88
C GLN A 116 -9.17 -6.63 -16.09
N PHE A 117 -8.95 -6.19 -14.85
CA PHE A 117 -10.01 -5.59 -14.05
C PHE A 117 -10.57 -4.31 -14.68
N ILE A 118 -9.69 -3.43 -15.18
CA ILE A 118 -10.12 -2.19 -15.86
C ILE A 118 -10.85 -2.50 -17.18
N ASP A 119 -10.41 -3.50 -17.93
CA ASP A 119 -11.06 -3.93 -19.17
C ASP A 119 -12.48 -4.41 -18.94
N ASP A 120 -12.67 -5.20 -17.89
CA ASP A 120 -13.95 -5.83 -17.59
C ASP A 120 -14.93 -4.87 -16.90
N TRP A 121 -14.42 -3.95 -16.06
CA TRP A 121 -15.25 -3.17 -15.13
C TRP A 121 -15.06 -1.67 -15.19
N GLY A 122 -14.05 -1.14 -15.88
CA GLY A 122 -13.68 0.27 -15.85
C GLY A 122 -14.86 1.21 -16.13
N LEU A 123 -15.54 1.00 -17.26
CA LEU A 123 -16.71 1.81 -17.64
C LEU A 123 -17.91 1.65 -16.70
N MET A 124 -18.01 0.55 -15.96
CA MET A 124 -19.09 0.35 -14.98
C MET A 124 -18.83 1.11 -13.67
N LEU A 125 -17.55 1.39 -13.37
CA LEU A 125 -17.12 2.09 -12.17
C LEU A 125 -17.02 3.61 -12.38
N SER A 126 -16.96 4.07 -13.63
CA SER A 126 -16.96 5.49 -13.99
C SER A 126 -18.29 6.18 -13.73
N GLU A 127 -18.24 7.49 -13.46
CA GLU A 127 -19.45 8.30 -13.33
C GLU A 127 -20.16 8.47 -14.68
N ALA A 128 -21.48 8.66 -14.65
CA ALA A 128 -22.26 8.78 -15.88
C ALA A 128 -21.83 9.98 -16.74
N GLU A 129 -21.39 11.06 -16.11
CA GLU A 129 -20.85 12.25 -16.77
C GLU A 129 -19.52 11.94 -17.47
N ASP A 130 -18.57 11.30 -16.78
CA ASP A 130 -17.29 10.88 -17.35
C ASP A 130 -17.46 9.92 -18.53
N ILE A 131 -18.44 9.02 -18.46
CA ILE A 131 -18.77 8.12 -19.58
C ILE A 131 -19.25 8.92 -20.79
N ALA A 132 -20.06 9.97 -20.59
CA ALA A 132 -20.52 10.83 -21.66
C ALA A 132 -19.36 11.63 -22.27
N LYS A 133 -18.48 12.22 -21.45
CA LYS A 133 -17.26 12.92 -21.88
C LYS A 133 -16.31 11.99 -22.66
N THR A 134 -16.15 10.75 -22.18
CA THR A 134 -15.40 9.69 -22.88
C THR A 134 -16.03 9.38 -24.24
N ALA A 135 -17.35 9.19 -24.30
CA ALA A 135 -18.06 8.91 -25.54
C ALA A 135 -17.93 10.05 -26.56
N GLU A 136 -17.93 11.30 -26.12
CA GLU A 136 -17.70 12.47 -26.98
C GLU A 136 -16.25 12.52 -27.50
N THR A 137 -15.27 12.30 -26.62
CA THR A 137 -13.84 12.29 -26.96
C THR A 137 -13.53 11.23 -28.03
N PHE A 138 -14.11 10.05 -27.90
CA PHE A 138 -13.91 8.93 -28.83
C PHE A 138 -14.92 8.87 -29.99
N ALA A 139 -15.80 9.87 -30.14
CA ALA A 139 -16.81 9.87 -31.20
C ALA A 139 -16.21 9.87 -32.61
N GLN A 140 -15.02 10.46 -32.77
CA GLN A 140 -14.29 10.50 -34.04
C GLN A 140 -12.81 10.13 -33.83
N LEU A 141 -12.43 8.92 -34.27
CA LEU A 141 -11.06 8.38 -34.12
C LEU A 141 -10.05 8.90 -35.15
N ASN A 142 -10.48 9.79 -36.04
CA ASN A 142 -9.55 10.46 -36.94
C ASN A 142 -8.65 11.39 -36.12
N LEU A 143 -7.34 11.40 -36.39
CA LEU A 143 -6.35 12.05 -35.54
C LEU A 143 -6.68 13.51 -35.18
N LEU A 144 -7.01 14.35 -36.17
CA LEU A 144 -7.33 15.76 -35.93
C LEU A 144 -8.63 15.94 -35.13
N PRO A 145 -9.77 15.34 -35.52
CA PRO A 145 -10.96 15.37 -34.68
C PRO A 145 -10.76 14.84 -33.25
N PHE A 146 -10.04 13.74 -33.08
CA PHE A 146 -9.74 13.18 -31.77
C PHE A 146 -8.93 14.16 -30.90
N ILE A 147 -7.85 14.73 -31.43
CA ILE A 147 -7.03 15.71 -30.69
C ILE A 147 -7.85 16.96 -30.33
N ASN A 148 -8.74 17.41 -31.22
CA ASN A 148 -9.64 18.52 -30.91
C ASN A 148 -10.62 18.16 -29.79
N ALA A 149 -11.23 16.98 -29.83
CA ALA A 149 -12.17 16.53 -28.80
C ALA A 149 -11.45 16.38 -27.44
N LEU A 150 -10.24 15.84 -27.45
CA LEU A 150 -9.37 15.74 -26.28
C LEU A 150 -9.03 17.12 -25.69
N ASN A 151 -8.66 18.09 -26.54
CA ASN A 151 -8.38 19.45 -26.10
C ASN A 151 -9.62 20.11 -25.49
N ASN A 152 -10.79 19.95 -26.11
CA ASN A 152 -12.04 20.48 -25.59
C ASN A 152 -12.37 19.88 -24.22
N SER A 153 -12.24 18.56 -24.07
CA SER A 153 -12.45 17.88 -22.78
C SER A 153 -11.47 18.40 -21.71
N PHE A 154 -10.21 18.64 -22.06
CA PHE A 154 -9.23 19.20 -21.14
C PHE A 154 -9.55 20.65 -20.73
N GLU A 155 -9.97 21.48 -21.67
CA GLU A 155 -10.39 22.87 -21.40
C GLU A 155 -11.61 22.92 -20.49
N GLU A 156 -12.59 22.04 -20.71
CA GLU A 156 -13.79 21.91 -19.86
C GLU A 156 -13.40 21.58 -18.42
N THR A 157 -12.59 20.54 -18.22
CA THR A 157 -12.19 20.08 -16.88
C THR A 157 -11.29 21.07 -16.14
N TYR A 158 -10.33 21.72 -16.80
CA TYR A 158 -9.26 22.45 -16.09
C TYR A 158 -9.21 23.97 -16.32
N THR A 159 -10.05 24.53 -17.18
CA THR A 159 -10.03 25.98 -17.48
C THR A 159 -11.37 26.69 -17.30
N GLY A 160 -12.45 25.96 -17.04
CA GLY A 160 -13.80 26.48 -16.79
C GLY A 160 -14.12 26.78 -15.33
N GLU A 161 -15.38 27.08 -15.04
CA GLU A 161 -15.89 27.25 -13.66
C GLU A 161 -15.78 25.94 -12.84
N GLU A 162 -15.79 24.79 -13.52
CA GLU A 162 -15.62 23.45 -12.95
C GLU A 162 -14.19 23.21 -12.44
N ALA A 163 -13.20 23.93 -12.98
CA ALA A 163 -11.79 23.73 -12.64
C ALA A 163 -11.44 24.06 -11.17
N GLU A 164 -12.24 24.90 -10.51
CA GLU A 164 -12.03 25.23 -9.09
C GLU A 164 -12.27 24.00 -8.20
N GLU A 165 -13.22 23.13 -8.54
CA GLU A 165 -13.53 21.90 -7.79
C GLU A 165 -12.61 20.72 -8.17
N GLU A 166 -12.07 20.72 -9.38
CA GLU A 166 -11.23 19.65 -9.94
C GLU A 166 -9.77 19.65 -9.45
N LEU A 167 -9.32 20.68 -8.73
CA LEU A 167 -7.93 20.80 -8.23
C LEU A 167 -7.85 21.17 -6.73
N GLU A 168 -8.90 20.90 -5.95
CA GLU A 168 -8.94 21.31 -4.54
C GLU A 168 -8.01 20.50 -3.63
N THR A 169 -7.77 19.23 -3.96
CA THR A 169 -7.05 18.30 -3.09
C THR A 169 -5.74 17.84 -3.72
N ASN A 170 -4.75 17.53 -2.87
CA ASN A 170 -3.49 16.91 -3.33
C ASN A 170 -3.72 15.63 -4.15
N LYS A 171 -4.82 14.90 -3.90
CA LYS A 171 -5.15 13.70 -4.68
C LYS A 171 -5.50 14.09 -6.12
N GLN A 172 -6.38 15.06 -6.29
CA GLN A 172 -6.80 15.54 -7.61
C GLN A 172 -5.65 16.19 -8.38
N GLU A 173 -4.78 16.96 -7.71
CA GLU A 173 -3.57 17.49 -8.33
C GLU A 173 -2.68 16.35 -8.89
N ASN A 174 -2.55 15.25 -8.16
CA ASN A 174 -1.74 14.11 -8.58
C ASN A 174 -2.37 13.36 -9.75
N GLU A 175 -3.69 13.23 -9.76
CA GLU A 175 -4.46 12.66 -10.87
C GLU A 175 -4.28 13.52 -12.13
N ALA A 176 -4.34 14.84 -12.01
CA ALA A 176 -4.07 15.76 -13.12
C ALA A 176 -2.62 15.65 -13.63
N VAL A 177 -1.62 15.58 -12.74
CA VAL A 177 -0.22 15.36 -13.13
C VAL A 177 -0.03 14.01 -13.84
N ALA A 178 -0.67 12.96 -13.34
CA ALA A 178 -0.63 11.64 -13.98
C ALA A 178 -1.24 11.67 -15.39
N MET A 179 -2.39 12.32 -15.56
CA MET A 179 -3.03 12.52 -16.86
C MET A 179 -2.11 13.28 -17.83
N LEU A 180 -1.47 14.37 -17.38
CA LEU A 180 -0.53 15.12 -18.21
C LEU A 180 0.69 14.29 -18.62
N SER A 181 1.24 13.48 -17.71
CA SER A 181 2.34 12.57 -18.03
C SER A 181 1.94 11.48 -19.03
N GLN A 182 0.70 10.98 -18.92
CA GLN A 182 0.10 10.05 -19.87
C GLN A 182 -0.06 10.69 -21.26
N LEU A 183 -0.54 11.93 -21.35
CA LEU A 183 -0.63 12.68 -22.60
C LEU A 183 0.74 12.95 -23.22
N GLU A 184 1.73 13.35 -22.42
CA GLU A 184 3.11 13.54 -22.87
C GLU A 184 3.67 12.25 -23.49
N THR A 185 3.46 11.11 -22.81
CA THR A 185 3.90 9.80 -23.29
C THR A 185 3.20 9.43 -24.58
N PHE A 186 1.87 9.63 -24.67
CA PHE A 186 1.10 9.40 -25.88
C PHE A 186 1.61 10.23 -27.07
N PHE A 187 1.83 11.55 -26.88
CA PHE A 187 2.31 12.43 -27.96
C PHE A 187 3.76 12.14 -28.35
N THR A 188 4.58 11.68 -27.41
CA THR A 188 5.96 11.22 -27.69
C THR A 188 5.94 9.98 -28.57
N LEU A 189 5.15 8.97 -28.21
CA LEU A 189 4.97 7.76 -29.03
C LEU A 189 4.37 8.07 -30.40
N LEU A 190 3.42 9.00 -30.47
CA LEU A 190 2.82 9.42 -31.73
C LEU A 190 3.85 10.11 -32.64
N ARG A 191 4.72 10.95 -32.07
CA ARG A 191 5.82 11.57 -32.80
C ARG A 191 6.80 10.52 -33.32
N GLU A 192 7.20 9.57 -32.48
CA GLU A 192 8.10 8.48 -32.87
C GLU A 192 7.54 7.67 -34.04
N TYR A 193 6.25 7.37 -34.02
CA TYR A 193 5.55 6.73 -35.14
C TYR A 193 5.59 7.59 -36.41
N LEU A 194 5.33 8.89 -36.31
CA LEU A 194 5.34 9.80 -37.47
C LEU A 194 6.74 9.98 -38.06
N GLU A 195 7.79 9.93 -37.23
CA GLU A 195 9.19 10.07 -37.65
C GLU A 195 9.76 8.77 -38.22
N ASN A 196 9.42 7.61 -37.62
CA ASN A 196 9.94 6.30 -37.99
C ASN A 196 8.83 5.23 -38.05
N PRO A 197 7.91 5.31 -39.03
CA PRO A 197 6.73 4.44 -39.08
C PRO A 197 7.06 2.95 -39.29
N GLU A 198 8.25 2.63 -39.79
CA GLU A 198 8.69 1.25 -40.05
C GLU A 198 9.42 0.60 -38.87
N ALA A 199 9.61 1.30 -37.75
CA ALA A 199 10.36 0.78 -36.60
C ALA A 199 9.73 -0.48 -35.98
N LEU A 200 8.39 -0.55 -35.98
CA LEU A 200 7.60 -1.67 -35.47
C LEU A 200 6.41 -1.95 -36.40
N PRO A 201 5.78 -3.13 -36.34
CA PRO A 201 4.52 -3.36 -37.02
C PRO A 201 3.45 -2.34 -36.59
N VAL A 202 2.65 -1.84 -37.55
CA VAL A 202 1.63 -0.79 -37.30
C VAL A 202 0.63 -1.23 -36.23
N GLU A 203 0.28 -2.52 -36.19
CA GLU A 203 -0.63 -3.08 -35.18
C GLU A 203 -0.05 -2.98 -33.76
N ASP A 204 1.23 -3.30 -33.60
CA ASP A 204 1.92 -3.20 -32.31
C ASP A 204 2.06 -1.75 -31.87
N GLN A 205 2.40 -0.85 -32.79
CA GLN A 205 2.50 0.60 -32.50
C GLN A 205 1.15 1.19 -32.09
N GLY A 206 0.08 0.85 -32.84
CA GLY A 206 -1.27 1.29 -32.55
C GLY A 206 -1.76 0.76 -31.19
N LYS A 207 -1.42 -0.49 -30.87
CA LYS A 207 -1.74 -1.09 -29.58
C LYS A 207 -1.01 -0.38 -28.44
N ILE A 208 0.29 -0.13 -28.56
CA ILE A 208 1.07 0.59 -27.55
C ILE A 208 0.48 1.99 -27.31
N LEU A 209 0.19 2.73 -28.38
CA LEU A 209 -0.45 4.06 -28.29
C LEU A 209 -1.81 4.02 -27.59
N ALA A 210 -2.68 3.07 -27.97
CA ALA A 210 -3.99 2.92 -27.37
C ALA A 210 -3.92 2.52 -25.90
N GLU A 211 -3.06 1.56 -25.54
CA GLU A 211 -2.88 1.13 -24.16
C GLU A 211 -2.31 2.23 -23.28
N THR A 212 -1.30 2.98 -23.76
CA THR A 212 -0.78 4.15 -23.03
C THR A 212 -1.87 5.19 -22.82
N PHE A 213 -2.71 5.45 -23.82
CA PHE A 213 -3.80 6.41 -23.68
C PHE A 213 -4.94 5.93 -22.78
N LEU A 214 -5.24 4.64 -22.71
CA LEU A 214 -6.36 4.13 -21.92
C LEU A 214 -6.00 3.85 -20.46
N TYR A 215 -4.83 3.26 -20.21
CA TYR A 215 -4.45 2.81 -18.86
C TYR A 215 -3.40 3.71 -18.21
N GLY A 216 -2.72 4.57 -18.98
CA GLY A 216 -1.61 5.37 -18.49
C GLY A 216 -0.40 4.55 -18.07
N GLU A 217 0.29 5.02 -17.04
CA GLU A 217 1.41 4.32 -16.43
C GLU A 217 0.90 3.15 -15.58
N PRO A 218 1.35 1.90 -15.81
CA PRO A 218 0.84 0.75 -15.06
C PRO A 218 1.27 0.78 -13.58
N TYR A 219 2.29 1.57 -13.26
CA TYR A 219 2.93 1.69 -11.96
C TYR A 219 2.61 3.04 -11.32
N GLN A 220 2.53 3.07 -9.99
CA GLN A 220 2.31 4.31 -9.24
C GLN A 220 3.63 4.95 -8.85
N PHE A 221 4.05 5.97 -9.59
CA PHE A 221 5.22 6.76 -9.22
C PHE A 221 4.84 7.96 -8.36
N ASN A 222 5.78 8.43 -7.55
CA ASN A 222 5.66 9.75 -6.94
C ASN A 222 5.82 10.88 -7.98
N HIS A 223 5.44 12.10 -7.62
CA HIS A 223 5.39 13.28 -8.51
C HIS A 223 6.68 13.56 -9.29
N ASP A 224 7.86 13.28 -8.71
CA ASP A 224 9.15 13.52 -9.34
C ASP A 224 9.75 12.26 -10.00
N ASN A 225 9.00 11.16 -10.05
CA ASN A 225 9.41 9.87 -10.58
C ASN A 225 10.69 9.30 -9.94
N SER A 226 11.00 9.69 -8.69
CA SER A 226 12.14 9.16 -7.94
C SER A 226 11.81 7.90 -7.15
N MET A 227 10.52 7.61 -6.95
CA MET A 227 10.04 6.48 -6.17
C MET A 227 8.87 5.79 -6.88
N LEU A 228 8.93 4.47 -6.88
CA LEU A 228 7.85 3.52 -7.20
C LEU A 228 7.27 2.93 -5.92
#